data_AF-A0A7C0WV24-F1
#
_entry.id   AF-A0A7C0WV24-F1
#
_cell.length_a   1.000
_cell.length_b   1.000
_cell.length_c   1.000
_cell.angle_alpha   90.00
_cell.angle_beta   90.00
_cell.angle_gamma   90.00
#
_symmetry.space_group_name_H-M   'P 1'
#
loop_
_entity.id
_entity.type
_entity.pdbx_description
1 polymer ?
#
loop_
_entity_poly.entity_id
_entity_poly.type
_entity_poly.pdbx_seq_one_letter_code
_entity_poly.pdbx_strand_id
1 'polypeptide(L)'
;MEKVQIPVIRNILEAHERLAQENRRIFDKAKVFVINLMSSPGAGKTSLLEQTIRALSDQISVGVIEGDVQSSEDAERIQKTNVPVVQINTGGACHRDFPMG
;
A
#
# COMPACT_ATOMS: atom_id res chain seq x y z
N MET A 1 20.85 22.17 17.26
CA MET A 1 19.53 22.83 17.25
C MET A 1 18.49 21.75 16.97
N GLU A 2 17.68 21.41 17.95
CA GLU A 2 16.62 20.40 17.83
C GLU A 2 15.38 21.07 17.22
N LYS A 3 14.96 20.62 16.03
CA LYS A 3 13.79 21.16 15.32
C LYS A 3 12.51 20.66 16.00
N VAL A 4 11.88 21.52 16.78
CA VAL A 4 10.55 21.31 17.35
C VAL A 4 9.50 21.52 16.26
N GLN A 5 9.04 20.44 15.63
CA GLN A 5 7.86 20.42 14.75
C GLN A 5 6.79 19.53 15.38
N ILE A 6 5.96 20.09 16.26
CA ILE A 6 5.08 19.28 17.13
C ILE A 6 3.59 19.37 16.77
N PRO A 7 3.00 20.53 16.42
CA PRO A 7 1.53 20.61 16.27
C PRO A 7 1.00 20.01 14.96
N VAL A 8 1.63 20.34 13.82
CA VAL A 8 1.14 19.94 12.49
C VAL A 8 1.34 18.43 12.26
N ILE A 9 2.51 17.89 12.63
CA ILE A 9 2.80 16.46 12.52
C ILE A 9 1.81 15.64 13.37
N ARG A 10 1.51 16.10 14.59
CA ARG A 10 0.57 15.42 15.48
C ARG A 10 -0.86 15.39 14.90
N ASN A 11 -1.32 16.50 14.31
CA ASN A 11 -2.63 16.55 13.66
C ASN A 11 -2.73 15.59 12.47
N ILE A 12 -1.66 15.43 11.68
CA ILE A 12 -1.62 14.50 10.55
C ILE A 12 -1.67 13.04 11.04
N LEU A 13 -0.90 12.71 12.08
CA LEU A 13 -0.91 11.36 12.68
C LEU A 13 -2.28 11.02 13.27
N GLU A 14 -2.91 11.96 13.97
CA GLU A 14 -4.25 11.77 14.54
C GLU A 14 -5.32 11.60 13.44
N ALA A 15 -5.23 12.37 12.35
CA ALA A 15 -6.11 12.20 11.19
C ALA A 15 -5.92 10.83 10.53
N HIS A 16 -4.67 10.38 10.35
CA HIS A 16 -4.35 9.08 9.78
C HIS A 16 -4.88 7.93 10.66
N GLU A 17 -4.75 8.04 11.98
CA GLU A 17 -5.27 7.04 12.91
C GLU A 17 -6.80 6.93 12.84
N ARG A 18 -7.52 8.06 12.73
CA ARG A 18 -8.98 8.04 12.53
C ARG A 18 -9.38 7.33 11.25
N LEU A 19 -8.68 7.59 10.14
CA LEU A 19 -8.93 6.92 8.86
C LEU A 19 -8.59 5.43 8.95
N ALA A 20 -7.50 5.05 9.61
CA ALA A 20 -7.13 3.66 9.82
C ALA A 20 -8.17 2.91 10.65
N GLN A 21 -8.75 3.55 11.67
CA GLN A 21 -9.85 2.98 12.46
C GLN A 21 -11.11 2.77 11.63
N GLU A 22 -11.44 3.70 10.75
CA GLU A 22 -12.61 3.56 9.87
C GLU A 22 -12.41 2.43 8.86
N ASN A 23 -11.22 2.33 8.25
CA ASN A 23 -10.87 1.22 7.37
C ASN A 23 -11.00 -0.13 8.09
N ARG A 24 -10.49 -0.24 9.33
CA ARG A 24 -10.65 -1.46 10.15
C ARG A 24 -12.12 -1.82 10.34
N ARG A 25 -12.98 -0.85 10.69
CA ARG A 25 -14.43 -1.10 10.82
C ARG A 25 -15.07 -1.56 9.52
N ILE A 26 -14.66 -1.00 8.38
CA ILE A 26 -15.17 -1.42 7.07
C ILE A 26 -14.77 -2.88 6.78
N PHE A 27 -13.50 -3.23 7.00
CA PHE A 27 -13.00 -4.60 6.80
C PHE A 27 -13.64 -5.60 7.77
N ASP A 28 -13.81 -5.23 9.04
CA ASP A 28 -14.45 -6.07 10.06
C ASP A 28 -15.93 -6.34 9.71
N LYS A 29 -16.67 -5.30 9.28
CA LYS A 29 -18.04 -5.45 8.79
C LYS A 29 -18.14 -6.36 7.57
N ALA A 30 -17.15 -6.28 6.68
CA ALA A 30 -17.04 -7.15 5.51
C ALA A 30 -16.51 -8.55 5.83
N LYS A 31 -16.08 -8.80 7.08
CA LYS A 31 -15.44 -10.06 7.55
C LYS A 31 -14.21 -10.44 6.71
N VAL A 32 -13.41 -9.45 6.32
CA VAL A 32 -12.19 -9.64 5.54
C VAL A 32 -10.98 -9.52 6.46
N PHE A 33 -10.09 -10.50 6.43
CA PHE A 33 -8.79 -10.41 7.08
C PHE A 33 -7.83 -9.61 6.21
N VAL A 34 -7.26 -8.54 6.75
CA VAL A 34 -6.40 -7.62 6.00
C VAL A 34 -5.01 -7.56 6.63
N ILE A 35 -3.98 -7.64 5.78
CA ILE A 35 -2.58 -7.52 6.16
C ILE A 35 -2.00 -6.28 5.47
N ASN A 36 -1.40 -5.38 6.26
CA ASN A 36 -0.60 -4.30 5.72
C ASN A 36 0.88 -4.72 5.67
N LEU A 37 1.45 -4.83 4.47
CA LEU A 37 2.84 -5.24 4.26
C LEU A 37 3.69 -4.05 3.82
N MET A 38 4.53 -3.56 4.73
CA MET A 38 5.47 -2.47 4.50
C MET A 38 6.91 -3.01 4.50
N SER A 39 7.72 -2.58 3.54
CA SER A 39 9.14 -2.94 3.47
C SER A 39 9.95 -1.85 2.77
N SER A 40 11.28 -1.89 2.93
CA SER A 40 12.17 -1.10 2.08
C SER A 40 12.05 -1.52 0.61
N PRO A 41 12.32 -0.61 -0.36
CA PRO A 41 12.43 -0.96 -1.77
C PRO A 41 13.43 -2.10 -1.98
N GLY A 42 13.10 -3.06 -2.85
CA GLY A 42 13.97 -4.20 -3.16
C GLY A 42 14.03 -5.32 -2.11
N ALA A 43 13.32 -5.19 -0.97
CA ALA A 43 13.30 -6.22 0.09
C ALA A 43 12.54 -7.51 -0.27
N GLY A 44 12.01 -7.62 -1.50
CA GLY A 44 11.32 -8.82 -1.97
C GLY A 44 9.83 -8.91 -1.63
N LYS A 45 9.18 -7.80 -1.23
CA LYS A 45 7.72 -7.72 -1.00
C LYS A 45 6.91 -8.41 -2.09
N THR A 46 7.21 -8.08 -3.35
CA THR A 46 6.47 -8.57 -4.51
C THR A 46 6.61 -10.08 -4.68
N SER A 47 7.83 -10.61 -4.54
CA SER A 47 8.07 -12.06 -4.60
C SER A 47 7.36 -12.80 -3.46
N LEU A 48 7.35 -12.23 -2.25
CA LEU A 48 6.62 -12.80 -1.11
C LEU A 48 5.10 -12.85 -1.39
N LEU A 49 4.54 -11.77 -1.92
CA LEU A 49 3.12 -11.71 -2.29
C LEU A 49 2.78 -12.73 -3.37
N GLU A 50 3.57 -12.83 -4.44
CA GLU A 50 3.35 -13.81 -5.51
C GLU A 50 3.32 -15.25 -4.99
N GLN A 51 4.26 -15.63 -4.12
CA GLN A 51 4.31 -16.98 -3.55
C GLN A 51 3.18 -17.23 -2.56
N THR A 52 2.83 -16.22 -1.75
CA THR A 52 1.71 -16.32 -0.79
C THR A 52 0.39 -16.51 -1.51
N ILE A 53 0.14 -15.76 -2.59
CA ILE A 53 -1.06 -15.88 -3.40
C ILE A 53 -1.14 -17.29 -4.01
N ARG A 54 -0.06 -17.76 -4.64
CA ARG A 54 -0.02 -19.11 -5.24
C ARG A 54 -0.29 -20.22 -4.23
N ALA A 55 0.19 -20.07 -2.99
CA ALA A 55 -0.02 -21.07 -1.95
C ALA A 55 -1.44 -21.09 -1.38
N LEU A 56 -2.17 -19.98 -1.45
CA LEU A 56 -3.43 -19.78 -0.72
C LEU A 56 -4.65 -19.61 -1.63
N SER A 57 -4.49 -19.25 -2.90
CA SER A 57 -5.59 -18.91 -3.82
C SER A 57 -6.62 -20.03 -4.01
N ASP A 58 -6.20 -21.28 -3.84
CA ASP A 58 -7.09 -22.45 -3.99
C ASP A 58 -7.90 -22.73 -2.71
N GLN A 59 -7.53 -22.12 -1.59
CA GLN A 59 -8.13 -22.34 -0.28
C GLN A 59 -8.95 -21.14 0.20
N ILE A 60 -8.52 -19.92 -0.14
CA ILE A 60 -9.16 -18.67 0.26
C ILE A 60 -9.17 -17.67 -0.90
N SER A 61 -10.20 -16.82 -0.94
CA SER A 61 -10.22 -15.69 -1.84
C SER A 61 -9.21 -14.63 -1.38
N VAL A 62 -8.27 -14.29 -2.25
CA VAL A 62 -7.24 -13.28 -2.00
C VAL A 62 -7.47 -12.10 -2.94
N GLY A 63 -7.27 -10.88 -2.43
CA GLY A 63 -7.20 -9.66 -3.24
C GLY A 63 -6.02 -8.81 -2.78
N VAL A 64 -5.46 -8.02 -3.69
CA VAL A 64 -4.28 -7.19 -3.40
C VAL A 64 -4.59 -5.72 -3.65
N ILE A 65 -4.21 -4.88 -2.69
CA ILE A 65 -4.15 -3.43 -2.85
C ILE A 65 -2.67 -3.05 -2.90
N GLU A 66 -2.23 -2.57 -4.05
CA GLU A 66 -0.87 -2.11 -4.29
C GLU A 66 -0.83 -0.59 -4.09
N GLY A 67 0.24 -0.08 -3.48
CA GLY A 67 0.39 1.34 -3.17
C GLY A 67 1.78 1.84 -3.57
N ASP A 68 2.04 1.98 -4.86
CA ASP A 68 3.28 2.55 -5.38
C ASP A 68 3.16 4.08 -5.61
N VAL A 69 4.30 4.76 -5.55
CA VAL A 69 4.49 6.18 -5.84
C VAL A 69 4.72 6.40 -7.34
N GLN A 70 5.33 5.45 -8.05
CA GLN A 70 5.86 5.68 -9.40
C GLN A 70 5.55 4.62 -10.45
N SER A 71 5.47 3.33 -10.11
CA SER A 71 5.43 2.26 -11.12
C SER A 71 4.18 1.37 -11.03
N SER A 72 3.71 0.86 -12.17
CA SER A 72 2.69 -0.20 -12.24
C SER A 72 3.30 -1.60 -12.24
N GLU A 73 4.63 -1.72 -12.19
CA GLU A 73 5.34 -2.99 -12.40
C GLU A 73 4.96 -4.05 -11.36
N ASP A 74 4.85 -3.64 -10.08
CA ASP A 74 4.42 -4.52 -9.00
C ASP A 74 2.98 -5.01 -9.21
N ALA A 75 2.07 -4.11 -9.57
CA ALA A 75 0.67 -4.45 -9.81
C ALA A 75 0.52 -5.37 -11.02
N GLU A 76 1.19 -5.09 -12.14
CA GLU A 76 1.19 -5.92 -13.35
C GLU A 76 1.75 -7.33 -13.10
N ARG A 77 2.81 -7.43 -12.30
CA ARG A 77 3.36 -8.72 -11.89
C ARG A 77 2.36 -9.53 -11.08
N ILE A 78 1.72 -8.89 -10.10
CA ILE A 78 0.74 -9.56 -9.24
C ILE A 78 -0.53 -9.92 -10.01
N GLN A 79 -0.97 -9.11 -10.99
CA GLN A 79 -2.12 -9.44 -11.84
C GLN A 79 -1.97 -10.78 -12.58
N LYS A 80 -0.74 -11.21 -12.89
CA LYS A 80 -0.46 -12.53 -13.50
C LYS A 80 -0.79 -13.71 -12.59
N THR A 81 -1.09 -13.46 -11.31
CA THR A 81 -1.54 -14.49 -10.36
C THR A 81 -3.06 -14.73 -10.40
N ASN A 82 -3.79 -14.05 -11.29
CA ASN A 82 -5.25 -14.17 -11.48
C ASN A 82 -6.12 -13.80 -10.26
N VAL A 83 -5.55 -13.12 -9.25
CA VAL A 83 -6.35 -12.52 -8.18
C VAL A 83 -6.74 -11.08 -8.52
N PRO A 84 -7.82 -10.54 -7.93
CA PRO A 84 -8.14 -9.13 -8.04
C PRO A 84 -7.02 -8.25 -7.47
N VAL A 85 -6.52 -7.31 -8.28
CA VAL A 85 -5.50 -6.34 -7.88
C VAL A 85 -6.01 -4.92 -8.15
N VAL A 86 -5.93 -4.06 -7.15
CA VAL A 86 -6.18 -2.61 -7.28
C VAL A 86 -4.90 -1.87 -6.98
N GLN A 87 -4.48 -0.99 -7.89
CA GLN A 87 -3.34 -0.11 -7.69
C GLN A 87 -3.80 1.27 -7.22
N ILE A 88 -3.18 1.76 -6.15
CA ILE A 88 -3.39 3.10 -5.61
C ILE A 88 -2.11 3.90 -5.86
N ASN A 89 -2.16 4.78 -6.86
CA ASN A 89 -1.07 5.72 -7.11
C ASN A 89 -1.09 6.80 -6.02
N THR A 90 -0.08 6.77 -5.14
CA THR A 90 0.02 7.71 -4.01
C THR A 90 0.53 9.09 -4.42
N GLY A 91 0.88 9.30 -5.70
CA GLY A 91 1.09 10.62 -6.29
C GLY A 91 2.27 11.40 -5.72
N GLY A 92 3.27 10.72 -5.15
CA GLY A 92 4.46 11.39 -4.62
C GLY A 92 5.25 12.09 -5.72
N ALA A 93 5.39 13.42 -5.61
CA ALA A 93 6.34 14.19 -6.38
C ALA A 93 7.77 13.85 -5.91
N CYS A 94 8.36 12.81 -6.50
CA CYS A 94 9.81 12.73 -6.62
C CYS A 94 10.19 13.57 -7.84
N HIS A 95 11.04 14.58 -7.67
CA HIS A 95 11.38 15.62 -8.64
C HIS A 95 11.26 15.17 -10.11
N ARG A 96 10.32 15.76 -10.85
CA ARG A 96 10.54 15.94 -12.29
C ARG A 96 11.13 17.33 -12.42
N ASP A 97 12.41 17.39 -12.74
CA ASP A 97 13.01 18.63 -13.20
C ASP A 97 12.22 19.09 -14.42
N PHE A 98 11.48 20.19 -14.25
CA PHE A 98 10.91 20.92 -15.36
C PHE A 98 12.07 21.42 -16.23
N PRO A 99 12.12 21.14 -17.54
CA PRO A 99 12.94 21.95 -18.41
C PRO A 99 12.30 23.34 -18.46
N MET A 100 12.98 24.32 -17.89
CA MET A 100 12.66 25.73 -18.10
C MET A 100 12.77 26.01 -19.60
N GLY A 101 11.65 26.36 -20.21
CA GLY A 101 11.58 27.02 -21.52
C GLY A 101 11.49 28.53 -21.35
#